data_AF-A0A323VD51-F1
#
_entry.id   AF-A0A323VD51-F1
#
_cell.length_a   1.000
_cell.length_b   1.000
_cell.length_c   1.000
_cell.angle_alpha   90.00
_cell.angle_beta   90.00
_cell.angle_gamma   90.00
#
_symmetry.space_group_name_H-M   'P 1'
#
loop_
_entity.id
_entity.type
_entity.pdbx_description
1 polymer ?
#
loop_
_entity_poly.entity_id
_entity_poly.type
_entity_poly.pdbx_seq_one_letter_code
_entity_poly.pdbx_strand_id
1 'polypeptide(L)'
;MPAIPDLDWDALRAAAREAMTHAYAPYSHFPVGVAGLVDDGRVVTGCNVENASYGLGLCAECGMVSDLARSGGGRLVAVACVGGDGRPLMPCGRCRQLLWEHGGADMLIETVSLGIVPMREVLPDAFGPEDLVKAAERR
;
A
#
# COMPACT_ATOMS: atom_id res chain seq x y z
N MET A 1 5.37 20.10 -10.63
CA MET A 1 5.15 18.67 -10.39
C MET A 1 5.36 17.96 -11.71
N PRO A 2 6.23 16.94 -11.81
CA PRO A 2 6.32 16.20 -13.06
C PRO A 2 4.94 15.56 -13.29
N ALA A 3 4.35 15.82 -14.45
CA ALA A 3 3.07 15.24 -14.83
C ALA A 3 3.25 13.72 -14.81
N ILE A 4 2.57 13.04 -13.88
CA ILE A 4 2.47 11.59 -13.91
C ILE A 4 1.71 11.28 -15.22
N PRO A 5 2.32 10.57 -16.18
CA PRO A 5 1.62 10.20 -17.40
C PRO A 5 0.35 9.44 -17.02
N ASP A 6 -0.77 9.77 -17.65
CA ASP A 6 -2.13 9.29 -17.40
C ASP A 6 -2.22 8.00 -16.55
N LEU A 7 -2.27 8.18 -15.23
CA LEU A 7 -2.38 7.08 -14.29
C LEU A 7 -3.76 6.42 -14.45
N ASP A 8 -3.78 5.22 -15.02
CA ASP A 8 -5.00 4.44 -15.18
C ASP A 8 -5.39 3.76 -13.85
N TRP A 9 -6.19 4.49 -13.06
CA TRP A 9 -6.73 3.99 -11.80
C TRP A 9 -7.68 2.80 -11.99
N ASP A 10 -8.35 2.67 -13.13
CA ASP A 10 -9.25 1.55 -13.36
C ASP A 10 -8.48 0.26 -13.60
N ALA A 11 -7.38 0.33 -14.36
CA ALA A 11 -6.43 -0.77 -14.48
C ALA A 11 -5.80 -1.15 -13.13
N LEU A 12 -5.42 -0.16 -12.31
CA LEU A 12 -4.83 -0.42 -10.99
C LEU A 12 -5.84 -1.08 -10.03
N ARG A 13 -7.10 -0.61 -10.03
CA ARG A 13 -8.20 -1.24 -9.27
C ARG A 13 -8.48 -2.66 -9.76
N ALA A 14 -8.45 -2.89 -11.08
CA ALA A 14 -8.64 -4.21 -11.65
C ALA A 14 -7.56 -5.19 -11.18
N ALA A 15 -6.29 -4.76 -11.16
CA ALA A 15 -5.18 -5.55 -10.61
C ALA A 15 -5.35 -5.82 -9.11
N ALA A 16 -5.80 -4.84 -8.32
CA ALA A 16 -6.08 -5.04 -6.90
C ALA A 16 -7.22 -6.05 -6.66
N ARG A 17 -8.29 -5.99 -7.47
CA ARG A 17 -9.41 -6.95 -7.43
C ARG A 17 -8.99 -8.35 -7.83
N GLU A 18 -8.11 -8.48 -8.82
CA GLU A 18 -7.55 -9.78 -9.22
C GLU A 18 -6.73 -10.37 -8.07
N ALA A 19 -5.82 -9.59 -7.48
CA ALA A 19 -4.99 -10.03 -6.37
C ALA A 19 -5.82 -10.48 -5.16
N MET A 20 -6.90 -9.75 -4.84
CA MET A 20 -7.85 -10.08 -3.77
C MET A 20 -8.41 -11.51 -3.90
N THR A 21 -8.59 -12.02 -5.12
CA THR A 21 -9.13 -13.38 -5.33
C THR A 21 -8.19 -14.50 -4.84
N HIS A 22 -6.91 -14.18 -4.63
CA HIS A 22 -5.89 -15.12 -4.14
C HIS A 22 -5.68 -15.03 -2.62
N ALA A 23 -6.45 -14.20 -1.90
CA ALA A 23 -6.31 -14.03 -0.47
C ALA A 23 -6.50 -15.34 0.30
N TYR A 24 -5.57 -15.62 1.22
CA TYR A 24 -5.73 -16.68 2.20
C TYR A 24 -6.35 -16.09 3.47
N ALA A 25 -7.68 -16.07 3.54
CA ALA A 25 -8.42 -15.49 4.66
C ALA A 25 -9.49 -16.44 5.27
N PRO A 26 -9.11 -17.66 5.69
CA PRO A 26 -10.09 -18.64 6.19
C PRO A 26 -10.65 -18.31 7.58
N TYR A 27 -10.05 -17.37 8.32
CA TYR A 27 -10.46 -17.05 9.69
C TYR A 27 -11.38 -15.83 9.72
N SER A 28 -11.02 -14.73 9.07
CA SER A 28 -11.88 -13.54 9.02
C SER A 28 -12.94 -13.60 7.93
N HIS A 29 -12.73 -14.41 6.88
CA HIS A 29 -13.49 -14.34 5.64
C HIS A 29 -13.52 -12.95 5.00
N PHE A 30 -12.45 -12.17 5.23
CA PHE A 30 -12.30 -10.80 4.73
C PHE A 30 -11.12 -10.73 3.76
N PRO A 31 -11.32 -11.06 2.47
CA PRO A 31 -10.27 -10.98 1.47
C PRO A 31 -9.98 -9.52 1.13
N VAL A 32 -8.70 -9.20 1.00
CA VAL A 32 -8.18 -7.88 0.66
C VAL A 32 -7.14 -8.04 -0.43
N GLY A 33 -7.21 -7.20 -1.45
CA GLY A 33 -6.20 -7.10 -2.49
C GLY A 33 -5.69 -5.67 -2.65
N VAL A 34 -4.47 -5.54 -3.11
CA VAL A 34 -3.82 -4.25 -3.37
C VAL A 34 -2.99 -4.32 -4.65
N ALA A 35 -2.90 -3.19 -5.34
CA ALA A 35 -1.98 -3.00 -6.44
C ALA A 35 -1.27 -1.65 -6.31
N GLY A 36 -0.01 -1.60 -6.69
CA GLY A 36 0.84 -0.42 -6.65
C GLY A 36 1.54 -0.21 -7.99
N LEU A 37 1.45 1.02 -8.53
CA LEU A 37 2.28 1.46 -9.65
C LEU A 37 3.65 1.86 -9.13
N VAL A 38 4.70 1.34 -9.75
CA VAL A 38 6.09 1.67 -9.43
C VAL A 38 6.62 2.75 -10.39
N ASP A 39 7.69 3.45 -9.99
CA ASP A 39 8.32 4.54 -10.74
C ASP A 39 8.93 4.14 -12.10
N ASP A 40 9.12 2.84 -12.33
CA ASP A 40 9.51 2.27 -13.63
C ASP A 40 8.31 1.85 -14.51
N GLY A 41 7.09 2.09 -14.05
CA GLY A 41 5.85 1.83 -14.78
C GLY A 41 5.26 0.42 -14.58
N ARG A 42 5.92 -0.47 -13.85
CA ARG A 42 5.35 -1.80 -13.55
C ARG A 42 4.30 -1.73 -12.45
N VAL A 43 3.41 -2.72 -12.43
CA VAL A 43 2.46 -2.91 -11.33
C VAL A 43 2.90 -4.10 -10.48
N VAL A 44 2.90 -3.91 -9.17
CA VAL A 44 3.12 -4.95 -8.17
C VAL A 44 1.82 -5.15 -7.38
N THR A 45 1.56 -6.38 -6.94
CA THR A 45 0.27 -6.71 -6.29
C THR A 45 0.47 -7.52 -5.02
N GLY A 46 -0.58 -7.57 -4.19
CA GLY A 46 -0.59 -8.39 -2.98
C GLY A 46 -2.00 -8.70 -2.51
N CYS A 47 -2.12 -9.74 -1.69
CA CYS A 47 -3.33 -10.12 -0.98
C CYS A 47 -3.03 -10.45 0.48
N ASN A 48 -4.03 -10.40 1.35
CA ASN A 48 -3.82 -10.75 2.75
C ASN A 48 -3.65 -12.27 2.92
N VAL A 49 -2.75 -12.63 3.84
CA VAL A 49 -2.46 -14.02 4.21
C VAL A 49 -2.57 -14.12 5.73
N GLU A 50 -3.63 -14.79 6.17
CA GLU A 50 -3.90 -15.00 7.57
C GLU A 50 -3.10 -16.17 8.17
N ASN A 51 -3.11 -16.25 9.49
CA ASN A 51 -2.45 -17.30 10.23
C ASN A 51 -3.26 -17.65 11.48
N ALA A 52 -3.16 -18.90 11.95
CA ALA A 52 -3.80 -19.36 13.17
C ALA A 52 -3.40 -18.52 14.40
N SER A 53 -2.14 -18.05 14.45
CA SER A 53 -1.70 -17.02 15.38
C SER A 53 -1.94 -15.65 14.74
N TYR A 54 -3.04 -14.98 15.10
CA TYR A 54 -3.56 -13.82 14.37
C TYR A 54 -2.55 -12.67 14.24
N GLY A 55 -1.64 -12.50 15.20
CA GLY A 55 -0.58 -11.48 15.16
C GLY A 55 0.46 -11.68 14.04
N LEU A 56 0.49 -12.87 13.40
CA LEU A 56 1.37 -13.17 12.28
C LEU A 56 0.73 -12.87 10.91
N GLY A 57 -0.52 -12.42 10.89
CA GLY A 57 -1.23 -12.07 9.66
C GLY A 57 -0.53 -10.97 8.86
N LEU A 58 -0.39 -11.21 7.56
CA LEU A 58 0.16 -10.25 6.62
C LEU A 58 -0.99 -9.58 5.87
N CYS A 59 -1.04 -8.25 5.91
CA CYS A 59 -1.98 -7.50 5.08
C CYS A 59 -1.55 -7.53 3.62
N ALA A 60 -2.48 -7.22 2.70
CA ALA A 60 -2.20 -7.21 1.27
C ALA A 60 -1.02 -6.30 0.89
N GLU A 61 -0.90 -5.15 1.55
CA GLU A 61 0.18 -4.18 1.34
C GLU A 61 1.56 -4.73 1.74
N CYS A 62 1.62 -5.66 2.70
CA CYS A 62 2.87 -6.35 3.05
C CYS A 62 3.31 -7.29 1.91
N GLY A 63 2.36 -8.00 1.30
CA GLY A 63 2.60 -8.84 0.14
C GLY A 63 3.09 -8.03 -1.05
N MET A 64 2.44 -6.91 -1.35
CA MET A 64 2.84 -5.99 -2.42
C MET A 64 4.22 -5.39 -2.22
N VAL A 65 4.59 -5.00 -0.99
CA VAL A 65 5.95 -4.52 -0.69
C VAL A 65 6.99 -5.63 -0.86
N SER A 66 6.64 -6.88 -0.49
CA SER A 66 7.50 -8.03 -0.74
C SER A 66 7.69 -8.26 -2.25
N ASP A 67 6.62 -8.11 -3.03
CA ASP A 67 6.68 -8.22 -4.49
C ASP A 67 7.46 -7.06 -5.14
N LEU A 68 7.33 -5.83 -4.64
CA LEU A 68 8.17 -4.68 -5.01
C LEU A 68 9.65 -5.02 -4.85
N ALA A 69 10.07 -5.49 -3.67
CA ALA A 69 11.46 -5.83 -3.41
C ALA A 69 11.94 -6.98 -4.30
N ARG A 70 11.16 -8.05 -4.41
CA ARG A 70 11.48 -9.24 -5.22
C ARG A 70 11.60 -8.92 -6.72
N SER A 71 10.82 -7.96 -7.21
CA SER A 71 10.76 -7.57 -8.63
C SER A 71 11.76 -6.48 -9.03
N GLY A 72 12.68 -6.07 -8.13
CA GLY A 72 13.76 -5.13 -8.45
C GLY A 72 13.76 -3.82 -7.65
N GLY A 73 12.82 -3.63 -6.72
CA GLY A 73 12.75 -2.43 -5.88
C GLY A 73 12.20 -1.20 -6.62
N GLY A 74 12.60 0.00 -6.21
CA GLY A 74 12.04 1.26 -6.73
C GLY A 74 11.04 1.90 -5.76
N ARG A 75 10.26 2.86 -6.26
CA ARG A 75 9.33 3.66 -5.45
C ARG A 75 7.90 3.48 -5.91
N LEU A 76 6.98 3.34 -4.95
CA LEU A 76 5.55 3.35 -5.23
C LEU A 76 5.11 4.79 -5.58
N VAL A 77 4.43 4.94 -6.71
CA VAL A 77 3.87 6.20 -7.20
C VAL A 77 2.39 6.31 -6.85
N ALA A 78 1.65 5.21 -6.98
CA ALA A 78 0.22 5.17 -6.68
C ALA A 78 -0.20 3.79 -6.17
N VAL A 79 -1.19 3.75 -5.28
CA VAL A 79 -1.71 2.50 -4.68
C VAL A 79 -3.24 2.49 -4.64
N ALA A 80 -3.83 1.36 -5.02
CA ALA A 80 -5.25 1.06 -4.85
C ALA A 80 -5.42 -0.20 -4.00
N CYS A 81 -6.23 -0.13 -2.94
CA CYS A 81 -6.54 -1.25 -2.04
C CYS A 81 -8.04 -1.49 -2.02
N VAL A 82 -8.46 -2.75 -2.09
CA VAL A 82 -9.87 -3.14 -2.15
C VAL A 82 -10.19 -4.27 -1.17
N GLY A 83 -11.39 -4.22 -0.59
CA GLY A 83 -11.94 -5.32 0.21
C GLY A 83 -12.74 -6.30 -0.63
N GLY A 84 -13.28 -7.37 -0.04
CA GLY A 84 -13.99 -8.47 -0.73
C GLY A 84 -15.18 -8.10 -1.64
N ASP A 85 -15.78 -6.92 -1.43
CA ASP A 85 -16.81 -6.35 -2.30
C ASP A 85 -16.21 -5.55 -3.49
N GLY A 86 -14.89 -5.55 -3.57
CA GLY A 86 -14.02 -4.83 -4.49
C GLY A 86 -14.07 -3.31 -4.37
N ARG A 87 -14.74 -2.74 -3.36
CA ARG A 87 -14.72 -1.29 -3.12
C ARG A 87 -13.39 -0.87 -2.48
N PRO A 88 -13.01 0.41 -2.61
CA PRO A 88 -11.83 0.93 -1.95
C PRO A 88 -11.83 0.63 -0.44
N LEU A 89 -10.66 0.27 0.09
CA LEU A 89 -10.44 -0.03 1.50
C LEU A 89 -9.23 0.76 2.00
N MET A 90 -9.33 1.37 3.18
CA MET A 90 -8.20 2.09 3.76
C MET A 90 -7.15 1.14 4.34
N PRO A 91 -5.86 1.37 4.07
CA PRO A 91 -4.78 0.68 4.77
C PRO A 91 -4.84 0.89 6.28
N CYS A 92 -4.56 -0.18 7.03
CA CYS A 92 -4.40 -0.09 8.48
C CYS A 92 -3.14 0.72 8.85
N GLY A 93 -3.02 1.16 10.10
CA GLY A 93 -1.90 2.02 10.54
C GLY A 93 -0.51 1.43 10.22
N ARG A 94 -0.33 0.11 10.39
CA ARG A 94 0.91 -0.59 10.02
C ARG A 94 1.22 -0.43 8.53
N CYS A 95 0.22 -0.62 7.67
CA CYS A 95 0.41 -0.57 6.23
C CYS A 95 0.65 0.87 5.75
N ARG A 96 0.07 1.88 6.40
CA ARG A 96 0.38 3.28 6.10
C ARG A 96 1.87 3.57 6.28
N GLN A 97 2.50 3.04 7.32
CA GLN A 97 3.94 3.21 7.55
C GLN A 97 4.78 2.46 6.50
N LEU A 98 4.39 1.26 6.07
CA LEU A 98 5.06 0.55 4.96
C LEU A 98 4.97 1.33 3.65
N LEU A 99 3.78 1.83 3.33
CA LEU A 99 3.55 2.64 2.13
C LEU A 99 4.33 3.96 2.19
N TRP A 100 4.46 4.57 3.38
CA TRP A 100 5.30 5.75 3.58
C TRP A 100 6.78 5.48 3.28
N GLU A 101 7.33 4.37 3.77
CA GLU A 101 8.73 3.99 3.51
C GLU A 101 9.02 3.86 2.00
N HIS A 102 8.13 3.19 1.27
CA HIS A 102 8.35 2.82 -0.13
C HIS A 102 7.78 3.79 -1.16
N GLY A 103 6.84 4.67 -0.77
CA GLY A 103 6.24 5.68 -1.65
C GLY A 103 6.56 7.11 -1.24
N GLY A 104 6.62 7.39 0.06
CA GLY A 104 6.87 8.72 0.61
C GLY A 104 5.65 9.63 0.58
N ALA A 105 5.83 10.88 0.98
CA ALA A 105 4.76 11.86 1.21
C ALA A 105 3.91 12.18 -0.03
N ASP A 106 4.46 12.01 -1.23
CA ASP A 106 3.81 12.33 -2.51
C ASP A 106 3.15 11.11 -3.19
N MET A 107 3.35 9.89 -2.68
CA MET A 107 2.68 8.71 -3.24
C MET A 107 1.17 8.90 -3.14
N LEU A 108 0.47 8.66 -4.25
CA LEU A 108 -0.99 8.76 -4.29
C LEU A 108 -1.64 7.49 -3.77
N ILE A 109 -2.76 7.63 -3.09
CA ILE A 109 -3.58 6.52 -2.65
C ILE A 109 -5.06 6.82 -2.83
N GLU A 110 -5.80 5.84 -3.34
CA GLU A 110 -7.26 5.91 -3.37
C GLU A 110 -7.82 5.67 -1.96
N THR A 111 -8.59 6.64 -1.47
CA THR A 111 -9.23 6.59 -0.15
C THR A 111 -10.74 6.43 -0.26
N VAL A 112 -11.36 5.99 0.84
CA VAL A 112 -12.80 5.76 0.90
C VAL A 112 -13.62 7.06 0.93
N SER A 113 -13.06 8.15 1.48
CA SER A 113 -13.81 9.40 1.73
C SER A 113 -13.25 10.64 1.03
N LEU A 114 -11.94 10.70 0.77
CA LEU A 114 -11.28 11.89 0.21
C LEU A 114 -10.99 11.76 -1.28
N GLY A 115 -11.32 10.61 -1.89
CA GLY A 115 -10.87 10.27 -3.22
C GLY A 115 -9.37 9.96 -3.24
N ILE A 116 -8.69 10.34 -4.31
CA ILE A 116 -7.25 10.11 -4.49
C ILE A 116 -6.49 11.26 -3.86
N VAL A 117 -5.65 10.97 -2.87
CA VAL A 117 -4.86 11.96 -2.13
C VAL A 117 -3.42 11.48 -1.93
N PRO A 118 -2.47 12.39 -1.67
CA PRO A 118 -1.11 12.00 -1.33
C PRO A 118 -1.00 11.41 0.09
N MET A 119 -0.01 10.56 0.33
CA MET A 119 0.17 9.85 1.61
C MET A 119 0.30 10.75 2.83
N ARG A 120 0.80 11.98 2.68
CA ARG A 120 0.84 12.98 3.76
C ARG A 120 -0.53 13.30 4.36
N GLU A 121 -1.62 13.14 3.60
CA GLU A 121 -3.00 13.31 4.10
C GLU A 121 -3.48 12.08 4.87
N VAL A 122 -2.89 10.91 4.62
CA VAL A 122 -3.29 9.61 5.20
C VAL A 122 -2.48 9.27 6.45
N LEU A 123 -1.23 9.71 6.51
CA LEU A 123 -0.34 9.57 7.66
C LEU A 123 0.42 10.90 7.90
N PRO A 124 -0.25 11.92 8.46
CA PRO A 124 0.39 13.17 8.83
C PRO A 124 1.43 12.94 9.94
N ASP A 125 2.49 13.75 9.93
CA ASP A 125 3.60 13.68 10.88
C ASP A 125 4.15 12.26 11.07
N ALA A 126 4.28 11.53 9.95
CA ALA A 126 4.76 10.16 9.95
C ALA A 126 6.16 10.06 10.55
N PHE A 127 6.39 9.02 11.35
CA PHE A 127 7.72 8.70 11.86
C PHE A 127 8.65 8.28 10.72
N GLY A 128 9.88 8.78 10.71
CA GLY A 128 10.88 8.46 9.69
C GLY A 128 12.34 8.54 10.16
N PRO A 129 13.29 8.22 9.27
CA PRO A 129 14.73 8.30 9.56
C PRO A 129 15.19 9.66 10.10
N GLU A 130 14.55 10.74 9.69
CA GLU A 130 14.78 12.11 10.16
C GLU A 130 14.55 12.28 11.67
N ASP A 131 13.61 11.53 12.26
CA ASP A 131 13.34 11.61 13.69
C ASP A 131 14.45 10.92 14.49
N LEU A 132 15.05 9.86 13.94
CA LEU A 132 16.21 9.20 14.53
C LEU A 132 17.43 10.14 14.56
N VAL A 133 17.66 10.90 13.49
CA VAL A 133 18.74 11.90 13.42
C VAL A 133 18.50 13.00 14.46
N LYS A 134 17.32 13.60 14.48
CA LYS A 134 16.95 14.64 15.47
C LYS A 134 17.03 14.13 16.91
N ALA A 135 16.71 12.86 17.15
CA ALA A 135 16.82 12.26 18.48
C ALA A 135 18.28 12.06 18.91
N ALA A 136 19.17 11.72 17.96
CA ALA A 136 20.60 11.60 18.22
C ALA A 136 21.25 12.97 18.52
N GLU A 137 20.84 14.03 17.83
CA GLU A 137 21.32 15.41 18.05
C GLU A 137 20.94 16.00 19.42
N ARG A 138 19.96 15.41 20.10
CA ARG A 138 19.47 15.85 21.43
C ARG A 138 20.19 15.18 22.61
N ARG A 139 21.10 14.25 22.34
CA ARG A 139 21.92 13.55 23.36
C ARG A 139 23.20 14.30 23.63
#